data_AF-A0A8T0AXE1-F1
#
_entry.id   AF-A0A8T0AXE1-F1
#
_cell.length_a   1.000
_cell.length_b   1.000
_cell.length_c   1.000
_cell.angle_alpha   90.00
_cell.angle_beta   90.00
_cell.angle_gamma   90.00
#
_symmetry.space_group_name_H-M   'P 1'
#
loop_
_entity.id
_entity.type
_entity.pdbx_description
1 polymer ?
#
loop_
_entity_poly.entity_id
_entity_poly.type
_entity_poly.pdbx_seq_one_letter_code
_entity_poly.pdbx_strand_id
1 'polypeptide(L)'
;MAESAKTSSSSEMGDAQLIQQLALLGWLKTDSVECKQFLTVVTGMQVVREVFNRLTGQSKVDAYRNECIQSVADFVKRNPRASQQQLNAEVEKNVLLFASRVQALDSSPLF
;
A
#
# COMPACT_ATOMS: atom_id res chain seq x y z
N MET A 1 -40.51 -9.47 6.38
CA MET A 1 -39.86 -8.43 5.54
C MET A 1 -38.56 -8.08 6.22
N ALA A 2 -37.46 -8.31 5.51
CA ALA A 2 -36.10 -8.13 5.99
C ALA A 2 -35.67 -6.67 5.82
N GLU A 3 -35.01 -6.09 6.82
CA GLU A 3 -34.01 -5.06 6.57
C GLU A 3 -32.92 -5.12 7.65
N SER A 4 -31.79 -5.72 7.26
CA SER A 4 -30.53 -5.66 7.98
C SER A 4 -29.91 -4.29 7.72
N ALA A 5 -29.91 -3.40 8.71
CA ALA A 5 -29.12 -2.17 8.67
C ALA A 5 -27.90 -2.30 9.58
N LYS A 6 -26.91 -3.04 9.05
CA LYS A 6 -25.47 -2.79 9.08
C LYS A 6 -24.92 -2.00 10.28
N THR A 7 -24.23 -2.74 11.15
CA THR A 7 -23.12 -2.30 12.01
C THR A 7 -22.32 -1.16 11.38
N SER A 8 -22.49 0.06 11.92
CA SER A 8 -21.52 1.15 11.73
C SER A 8 -20.28 0.80 12.54
N SER A 9 -19.25 0.33 11.85
CA SER A 9 -17.90 0.22 12.40
C SER A 9 -17.46 1.60 12.87
N SER A 10 -17.14 1.73 14.16
CA SER A 10 -16.41 2.87 14.70
C SER A 10 -15.12 3.02 13.89
N SER A 11 -15.12 3.98 12.96
CA SER A 11 -14.04 4.22 12.03
C SER A 11 -12.92 4.92 12.79
N GLU A 12 -11.95 4.15 13.27
CA GLU A 12 -10.71 4.71 13.82
C GLU A 12 -10.05 5.57 12.71
N MET A 13 -9.89 6.86 12.98
CA MET A 13 -9.22 7.77 12.05
C MET A 13 -7.73 7.46 12.03
N GLY A 14 -7.18 7.16 10.85
CA GLY A 14 -5.74 6.95 10.69
C GLY A 14 -4.93 8.21 11.02
N ASP A 15 -3.69 8.02 11.47
CA ASP A 15 -2.82 9.08 11.99
C ASP A 15 -2.68 10.30 11.07
N ALA A 16 -2.57 10.08 9.75
CA ALA A 16 -2.47 11.17 8.78
C ALA A 16 -3.76 12.00 8.69
N GLN A 17 -4.92 11.35 8.80
CA GLN A 17 -6.23 12.01 8.77
C GLN A 17 -6.48 12.77 10.08
N LEU A 18 -6.04 12.23 11.21
CA LEU A 18 -6.06 12.91 12.51
C LEU A 18 -5.19 14.17 12.48
N ILE A 19 -3.96 14.08 11.96
CA ILE A 19 -3.02 15.20 11.84
C ILE A 19 -3.58 16.30 10.93
N GLN A 20 -4.22 15.93 9.81
CA GLN A 20 -4.88 16.88 8.91
C GLN A 20 -6.05 17.60 9.59
N GLN A 21 -6.88 16.88 10.37
CA GLN A 21 -8.00 17.49 11.07
C GLN A 21 -7.56 18.39 12.22
N LEU A 22 -6.50 18.03 12.95
CA LEU A 22 -5.92 18.90 13.98
C LEU A 22 -5.36 20.19 13.40
N ALA A 23 -4.67 20.11 12.27
CA ALA A 23 -4.13 21.30 11.59
C ALA A 23 -5.25 22.19 11.01
N LEU A 24 -6.33 21.60 10.48
CA LEU A 24 -7.51 22.33 10.02
C LEU A 24 -8.23 23.04 11.17
N LEU A 25 -8.39 22.37 12.31
CA LEU A 25 -8.99 22.95 13.52
C LEU A 25 -8.15 24.12 14.05
N GLY A 26 -6.82 23.99 14.03
CA GLY A 26 -5.89 25.06 14.38
C GLY A 26 -6.01 26.28 13.45
N TRP A 27 -6.14 26.04 12.15
CA TRP A 27 -6.37 27.12 11.17
C TRP A 27 -7.70 27.84 11.40
N LEU A 28 -8.81 27.10 11.59
CA LEU A 28 -10.13 27.68 11.86
C LEU A 28 -10.19 28.49 13.17
N LYS A 29 -9.44 28.09 14.19
CA LYS A 29 -9.45 28.73 15.51
C LYS A 29 -8.56 29.98 15.60
N THR A 30 -7.46 30.00 14.86
CA THR A 30 -6.38 30.99 15.09
C THR A 30 -5.98 31.77 13.83
N ASP A 31 -6.49 31.41 12.64
CA ASP A 31 -6.07 31.93 11.32
C ASP A 31 -4.53 31.97 11.16
N SER A 32 -3.87 30.95 11.72
CA SER A 32 -2.42 30.86 11.77
C SER A 32 -1.85 30.45 10.40
N VAL A 33 -0.92 31.25 9.89
CA VAL A 33 -0.15 30.98 8.66
C VAL A 33 0.65 29.69 8.78
N GLU A 34 1.11 29.34 9.99
CA GLU A 34 1.91 28.15 10.27
C GLU A 34 1.08 26.87 10.10
N CYS A 35 -0.18 26.85 10.56
CA CYS A 35 -1.09 25.73 10.35
C CYS A 35 -1.40 25.53 8.86
N LYS A 36 -1.49 26.63 8.10
CA LYS A 36 -1.71 26.61 6.64
C LYS A 36 -0.51 26.03 5.90
N GLN A 37 0.71 26.39 6.31
CA GLN A 37 1.94 25.79 5.78
C GLN A 37 2.03 24.30 6.08
N PHE A 38 1.69 23.88 7.30
CA PHE A 38 1.72 22.48 7.69
C PHE A 38 0.73 21.62 6.88
N LEU A 39 -0.52 22.08 6.70
CA LEU A 39 -1.50 21.43 5.81
C LEU A 39 -0.98 21.35 4.37
N THR A 40 -0.38 22.43 3.86
CA THR A 40 0.18 22.47 2.50
C THR A 40 1.30 21.45 2.33
N VAL A 41 2.18 21.30 3.33
CA VAL A 41 3.27 20.31 3.31
C VAL A 41 2.74 18.88 3.35
N VAL A 42 1.82 18.57 4.29
CA VAL A 42 1.28 17.20 4.43
C VAL A 42 0.50 16.80 3.18
N THR A 43 -0.40 17.67 2.70
CA THR A 43 -1.17 17.42 1.48
C THR A 43 -0.26 17.39 0.24
N GLY A 44 0.73 18.27 0.15
CA GLY A 44 1.71 18.28 -0.93
C GLY A 44 2.52 16.98 -0.98
N MET A 45 2.99 16.49 0.16
CA MET A 45 3.72 15.23 0.26
C MET A 45 2.85 14.02 -0.13
N GLN A 46 1.59 13.98 0.32
CA GLN A 46 0.65 12.92 -0.07
C GLN A 46 0.40 12.91 -1.57
N VAL A 47 0.14 14.07 -2.16
CA VAL A 47 -0.10 14.20 -3.60
C VAL A 47 1.15 13.85 -4.41
N VAL A 48 2.34 14.34 -4.02
CA VAL A 48 3.60 13.99 -4.69
C VAL A 48 3.86 12.50 -4.62
N ARG A 49 3.63 11.86 -3.46
CA ARG A 49 3.79 10.41 -3.31
C ARG A 49 2.81 9.64 -4.20
N GLU A 50 1.56 10.08 -4.29
CA GLU A 50 0.55 9.38 -5.09
C GLU A 50 0.77 9.58 -6.60
N VAL A 51 1.17 10.78 -7.00
CA VAL A 51 1.59 11.09 -8.38
C VAL A 51 2.86 10.33 -8.75
N PHE A 52 3.85 10.27 -7.87
CA PHE A 52 5.08 9.48 -8.06
C PHE A 52 4.76 7.99 -8.16
N ASN A 53 3.92 7.44 -7.29
CA ASN A 53 3.49 6.04 -7.34
C ASN A 53 2.67 5.71 -8.60
N ARG A 54 1.88 6.67 -9.11
CA ARG A 54 1.16 6.55 -10.39
C ARG A 54 2.09 6.62 -11.60
N LEU A 55 3.07 7.53 -11.58
CA LEU A 55 3.98 7.77 -12.70
C LEU A 55 5.07 6.69 -12.82
N THR A 56 5.67 6.28 -11.69
CA THR A 56 6.77 5.30 -11.69
C THR A 56 6.29 3.85 -11.75
N GLY A 57 5.00 3.60 -11.58
CA GLY A 57 4.46 2.23 -11.54
C GLY A 57 4.97 1.40 -10.36
N GLN A 58 5.61 2.00 -9.34
CA GLN A 58 6.07 1.29 -8.14
C GLN A 58 4.96 0.49 -7.46
N SER A 59 3.70 0.94 -7.55
CA SER A 59 2.55 0.18 -7.07
C SER A 59 2.43 -1.22 -7.71
N LYS A 60 2.89 -1.41 -8.96
CA LYS A 60 2.85 -2.71 -9.64
C LYS A 60 3.99 -3.62 -9.20
N VAL A 61 5.18 -3.06 -8.95
CA VAL A 61 6.32 -3.80 -8.39
C VAL A 61 6.00 -4.26 -6.97
N ASP A 62 5.43 -3.38 -6.13
CA ASP A 62 4.97 -3.74 -4.79
C ASP A 62 3.83 -4.76 -4.81
N ALA A 63 2.91 -4.68 -5.79
CA ALA A 63 1.88 -5.69 -5.98
C ALA A 63 2.47 -7.07 -6.31
N TYR A 64 3.40 -7.16 -7.26
CA TYR A 64 4.07 -8.42 -7.59
C TYR A 64 4.91 -8.97 -6.44
N ARG A 65 5.52 -8.08 -5.65
CA ARG A 65 6.26 -8.47 -4.44
C ARG A 65 5.32 -9.09 -3.42
N ASN A 66 4.17 -8.45 -3.16
CA ASN A 66 3.16 -8.96 -2.23
C ASN A 66 2.57 -10.29 -2.72
N GLU A 67 2.28 -10.43 -4.01
CA GLU A 67 1.82 -11.70 -4.59
C GLU A 67 2.85 -12.83 -4.42
N CYS A 68 4.14 -12.54 -4.63
CA CYS A 68 5.21 -13.51 -4.42
C CYS A 68 5.28 -13.98 -2.97
N ILE A 69 5.23 -13.06 -2.00
CA ILE A 69 5.25 -13.37 -0.57
C ILE A 69 4.01 -14.19 -0.18
N GLN A 70 2.84 -13.79 -0.66
CA GLN A 70 1.59 -14.48 -0.37
C GLN A 70 1.56 -15.90 -0.93
N SER A 71 2.03 -16.11 -2.16
CA SER A 71 2.13 -17.43 -2.79
C SER A 71 3.03 -18.39 -1.98
N VAL A 72 4.20 -17.92 -1.54
CA VAL A 72 5.10 -18.70 -0.69
C VAL A 72 4.46 -18.98 0.67
N ALA A 73 3.83 -17.99 1.29
CA ALA A 73 3.15 -18.16 2.58
C ALA A 73 1.99 -19.16 2.50
N ASP A 74 1.20 -19.11 1.43
CA ASP A 74 0.12 -20.07 1.17
C ASP A 74 0.66 -21.48 0.94
N PHE A 75 1.78 -21.63 0.24
CA PHE A 75 2.44 -22.92 0.05
C PHE A 75 2.92 -23.51 1.37
N VAL A 76 3.58 -22.72 2.21
CA VAL A 76 4.03 -23.14 3.55
C VAL A 76 2.84 -23.55 4.41
N LYS A 77 1.76 -22.77 4.39
CA LYS A 77 0.54 -23.04 5.14
C LYS A 77 -0.15 -24.33 4.71
N ARG A 78 -0.18 -24.61 3.40
CA ARG A 78 -0.77 -25.84 2.84
C ARG A 78 0.13 -27.06 3.00
N ASN A 79 1.44 -26.86 3.09
CA ASN A 79 2.44 -27.92 3.19
C ASN A 79 3.28 -27.76 4.46
N PRO A 80 2.71 -27.93 5.67
CA PRO A 80 3.41 -27.69 6.94
C PRO A 80 4.54 -28.70 7.22
N ARG A 81 4.65 -29.78 6.43
CA ARG A 81 5.71 -30.78 6.49
C ARG A 81 6.62 -30.75 5.25
N ALA A 82 6.55 -29.69 4.45
CA ALA A 82 7.42 -29.55 3.28
C ALA A 82 8.89 -29.63 3.71
N SER A 83 9.68 -30.40 2.96
CA SER A 83 11.13 -30.43 3.18
C SER A 83 11.75 -29.09 2.75
N GLN A 84 12.92 -28.76 3.29
CA GLN A 84 13.61 -27.52 2.91
C GLN A 84 13.91 -27.44 1.41
N GLN A 85 14.13 -28.57 0.75
CA GLN A 85 14.29 -28.61 -0.71
C GLN A 85 13.01 -28.22 -1.45
N GLN A 86 11.84 -28.67 -0.97
CA GLN A 86 10.54 -28.33 -1.56
C GLN A 86 10.18 -26.85 -1.32
N LEU A 87 10.51 -26.32 -0.15
CA LEU A 87 10.33 -24.90 0.15
C LEU A 87 11.23 -24.02 -0.72
N ASN A 88 12.52 -24.38 -0.84
CA ASN A 88 13.45 -23.63 -1.67
C ASN A 88 13.05 -23.64 -3.14
N ALA A 89 12.59 -24.78 -3.67
CA ALA A 89 12.11 -24.89 -5.04
C ALA A 89 10.89 -24.00 -5.30
N GLU A 90 9.94 -23.95 -4.35
CA GLU A 90 8.76 -23.09 -4.50
C GLU A 90 9.11 -21.61 -4.36
N VAL A 91 10.00 -21.24 -3.43
CA VAL A 91 10.50 -19.86 -3.30
C VAL A 91 11.21 -19.43 -4.58
N GLU A 92 12.13 -20.25 -5.10
CA GLU A 92 12.88 -19.97 -6.32
C GLU A 92 11.95 -19.76 -7.52
N LYS A 93 10.95 -20.62 -7.68
CA LYS A 93 9.92 -20.48 -8.72
C LYS A 93 9.15 -19.15 -8.60
N ASN A 94 8.70 -18.79 -7.40
CA ASN A 94 7.95 -17.55 -7.19
C ASN A 94 8.84 -16.31 -7.40
N VAL A 95 10.11 -16.37 -7.01
CA VAL A 95 11.10 -15.30 -7.24
C VAL A 95 11.41 -15.11 -8.73
N LEU A 96 11.58 -16.19 -9.50
CA LEU A 96 11.76 -16.11 -10.96
C LEU A 96 10.55 -15.49 -11.65
N LEU A 97 9.35 -15.85 -11.20
CA LEU A 97 8.10 -15.28 -11.70
C LEU A 97 7.97 -13.79 -11.34
N PHE A 98 8.38 -13.39 -10.14
CA PHE A 98 8.48 -11.98 -9.77
C PHE A 98 9.49 -11.22 -10.64
N ALA A 99 10.70 -11.75 -10.81
CA ALA A 99 11.77 -11.12 -11.59
C ALA A 99 11.36 -10.90 -13.06
N SER A 100 10.72 -11.90 -13.69
CA SER A 100 10.21 -11.77 -15.06
C SER A 100 9.11 -10.71 -15.19
N ARG A 101 8.21 -10.60 -14.20
CA ARG A 101 7.18 -9.58 -14.18
C ARG A 101 7.73 -8.18 -13.96
N VAL A 102 8.73 -8.01 -13.08
CA VAL A 102 9.43 -6.73 -12.88
C VAL A 102 10.19 -6.33 -14.14
N GLN A 103 10.90 -7.26 -14.77
CA GLN A 103 11.60 -7.00 -16.03
C GLN A 103 10.62 -6.59 -17.14
N ALA A 104 9.45 -7.22 -17.23
CA ALA A 104 8.41 -6.85 -18.19
C ALA A 104 7.81 -5.45 -17.93
N LEU A 105 7.77 -5.00 -16.67
CA LEU A 105 7.38 -3.64 -16.32
C LEU A 105 8.46 -2.62 -16.70
N ASP A 106 9.73 -2.90 -16.43
CA ASP A 106 10.85 -2.04 -16.84
C ASP A 106 10.97 -1.94 -18.38
N SER A 107 10.62 -3.02 -19.08
CA SER A 107 10.65 -3.10 -20.55
C SER A 107 9.42 -2.49 -21.22
N SER A 108 8.34 -2.26 -20.47
CA SER A 108 7.13 -1.62 -21.00
C SER A 108 7.32 -0.12 -20.98
N PRO A 109 7.36 0.57 -22.14
CA PRO A 109 7.54 2.00 -22.16
C PRO A 109 6.38 2.68 -21.43
N LEU A 110 6.73 3.50 -20.43
CA LEU A 110 5.82 4.49 -19.87
C LEU A 110 5.68 5.61 -20.90
N PHE A 111 4.88 5.35 -21.94
CA PHE A 111 4.74 6.15 -23.17
C PHE A 111 5.97 6.12 -24.09
#